data_AF-W6XQ05-F1
#
_entry.id   AF-W6XQ05-F1
#
_cell.length_a   1.000
_cell.length_b   1.000
_cell.length_c   1.000
_cell.angle_alpha   90.00
_cell.angle_beta   90.00
_cell.angle_gamma   90.00
#
_symmetry.space_group_name_H-M   'P 1'
#
loop_
_entity.id
_entity.type
_entity.pdbx_description
1 polymer ?
#
loop_
_entity_poly.entity_id
_entity_poly.type
_entity_poly.pdbx_seq_one_letter_code
_entity_poly.pdbx_strand_id
1 'polypeptide(L)'
;MRGAYRDSEEADVSCEICAPAALNESASASIARRFSLHENSLQILYEENVFSYAHNWGVYFGPQGVSVDPCNVRPFHKVYHHEGPVHSNPVISDIEVPPMTPAGEWPVASVLYDGEDCSIIGDGAGPPTLKCAQHPGLVFAKDPEYDDGTVICDIHRHHRAYYVEFTGQLRMT
;
A
#
# COMPACT_ATOMS: atom_id res chain seq x y z
N MET A 1 -56.69 -46.87 2.53
CA MET A 1 -55.63 -47.81 2.10
C MET A 1 -55.76 -48.06 0.60
N ARG A 2 -54.63 -48.05 -0.12
CA ARG A 2 -54.43 -48.29 -1.57
C ARG A 2 -54.96 -47.16 -2.47
N GLY A 3 -54.21 -46.56 -3.39
CA GLY A 3 -52.89 -46.85 -3.96
C GLY A 3 -52.93 -46.66 -5.48
N ALA A 4 -51.82 -46.18 -6.06
CA ALA A 4 -51.48 -46.06 -7.48
C ALA A 4 -51.88 -44.77 -8.22
N TYR A 5 -50.95 -43.79 -8.22
CA TYR A 5 -50.77 -42.85 -9.34
C TYR A 5 -49.70 -43.43 -10.27
N ARG A 6 -49.98 -43.47 -11.58
CA ARG A 6 -49.06 -43.91 -12.63
C ARG A 6 -48.45 -42.70 -13.32
N ASP A 7 -47.15 -42.80 -13.56
CA ASP A 7 -46.30 -41.93 -14.37
C ASP A 7 -46.64 -41.96 -15.86
N SER A 8 -46.07 -40.95 -16.54
CA SER A 8 -45.76 -40.82 -17.99
C SER A 8 -46.63 -39.79 -18.72
N GLU A 9 -46.08 -38.61 -19.01
CA GLU A 9 -45.53 -38.34 -20.35
C GLU A 9 -44.84 -36.97 -20.37
N GLU A 10 -43.56 -36.99 -20.75
CA GLU A 10 -42.78 -35.84 -21.18
C GLU A 10 -43.35 -35.28 -22.50
N ALA A 11 -43.45 -33.96 -22.58
CA ALA A 11 -43.45 -33.23 -23.85
C ALA A 11 -42.67 -31.93 -23.64
N ASP A 12 -41.36 -32.09 -23.68
CA ASP A 12 -40.35 -31.23 -24.32
C ASP A 12 -40.86 -29.83 -24.75
N VAL A 13 -40.68 -28.84 -23.87
CA VAL A 13 -40.77 -27.42 -24.23
C VAL A 13 -39.38 -26.99 -24.65
N SER A 14 -39.18 -26.95 -25.96
CA SER A 14 -38.02 -26.35 -26.62
C SER A 14 -37.83 -24.90 -26.16
N CYS A 15 -36.85 -24.66 -25.30
CA CYS A 15 -36.35 -23.32 -24.98
C CYS A 15 -35.30 -22.94 -26.03
N GLU A 16 -35.76 -22.45 -27.17
CA GLU A 16 -34.92 -21.61 -28.02
C GLU A 16 -34.65 -20.29 -27.30
N ILE A 17 -33.35 -20.03 -27.10
CA ILE A 17 -32.72 -18.72 -26.96
C ILE A 17 -32.95 -18.00 -25.62
N CYS A 18 -31.98 -18.17 -24.72
CA CYS A 18 -31.38 -17.06 -23.98
C CYS A 18 -29.91 -17.43 -23.74
N ALA A 19 -29.08 -17.19 -24.75
CA ALA A 19 -27.64 -17.05 -24.51
C ALA A 19 -27.46 -15.98 -23.42
N PRO A 20 -26.60 -16.18 -22.41
CA PRO A 20 -26.25 -15.09 -21.51
C PRO A 20 -25.64 -14.01 -22.39
N ALA A 21 -26.29 -12.86 -22.44
CA ALA A 21 -25.71 -11.66 -23.03
C ALA A 21 -24.32 -11.52 -22.41
N ALA A 22 -23.28 -11.61 -23.24
CA ALA A 22 -21.93 -11.34 -22.84
C ALA A 22 -21.95 -9.96 -22.19
N LEU A 23 -21.89 -9.93 -20.85
CA LEU A 23 -21.75 -8.70 -20.10
C LEU A 23 -20.40 -8.14 -20.53
N ASN A 24 -20.52 -7.14 -21.39
CA ASN A 24 -19.48 -6.35 -22.00
C ASN A 24 -18.36 -6.08 -20.98
N GLU A 25 -17.31 -6.92 -20.97
CA GLU A 25 -16.13 -6.79 -20.09
C GLU A 25 -15.49 -5.40 -20.24
N SER A 26 -15.68 -4.77 -21.40
CA SER A 26 -15.26 -3.41 -21.69
C SER A 26 -15.91 -2.35 -20.79
N ALA A 27 -17.17 -2.52 -20.39
CA ALA A 27 -17.88 -1.57 -19.52
C ALA A 27 -17.47 -1.73 -18.04
N SER A 28 -17.33 -2.96 -17.55
CA SER A 28 -16.83 -3.22 -16.19
C SER A 28 -15.36 -2.87 -16.05
N ALA A 29 -14.52 -3.16 -17.05
CA ALA A 29 -13.13 -2.74 -17.08
C ALA A 29 -12.99 -1.22 -17.19
N SER A 30 -13.85 -0.52 -17.93
CA SER A 30 -13.81 0.94 -18.03
C SER A 30 -14.39 1.66 -16.80
N ILE A 31 -15.33 1.05 -16.08
CA ILE A 31 -15.81 1.56 -14.79
C ILE A 31 -14.77 1.27 -13.70
N ALA A 32 -14.19 0.06 -13.65
CA ALA A 32 -13.07 -0.25 -12.74
C ALA A 32 -11.84 0.63 -12.99
N ARG A 33 -11.54 0.95 -14.26
CA ARG A 33 -10.46 1.86 -14.66
C ARG A 33 -10.79 3.34 -14.40
N ARG A 34 -12.07 3.70 -14.22
CA ARG A 34 -12.48 5.03 -13.71
C ARG A 34 -12.36 5.15 -12.20
N PHE A 35 -12.14 4.05 -11.49
CA PHE A 35 -11.87 4.03 -10.05
C PHE A 35 -10.38 3.79 -9.70
N SER A 36 -9.47 3.67 -10.68
CA SER A 36 -8.02 3.53 -10.46
C SER A 36 -7.23 4.82 -10.70
N LEU A 37 -7.72 5.95 -10.17
CA LEU A 37 -7.02 7.25 -10.26
C LEU A 37 -5.90 7.42 -9.23
N HIS A 38 -5.59 6.40 -8.43
CA HIS A 38 -4.46 6.43 -7.52
C HIS A 38 -3.17 6.28 -8.34
N GLU A 39 -2.65 7.36 -8.93
CA GLU A 39 -1.44 7.26 -9.74
C GLU A 39 -0.18 7.03 -8.90
N ASN A 40 -0.27 7.27 -7.59
CA ASN A 40 0.88 7.35 -6.71
C ASN A 40 0.71 6.55 -5.42
N SER A 41 1.84 6.19 -4.84
CA SER A 41 1.96 5.53 -3.55
C SER A 41 2.96 6.27 -2.65
N LEU A 42 2.72 6.17 -1.34
CA LEU A 42 3.74 6.41 -0.33
C LEU A 42 4.10 5.08 0.30
N GLN A 43 5.39 4.81 0.39
CA GLN A 43 5.94 3.61 1.02
C GLN A 43 6.91 4.00 2.12
N ILE A 44 6.76 3.34 3.26
CA ILE A 44 7.55 3.55 4.46
C ILE A 44 8.50 2.36 4.61
N LEU A 45 9.80 2.65 4.60
CA LEU A 45 10.84 1.68 4.89
C LEU A 45 11.51 2.04 6.22
N TYR A 46 11.86 1.00 6.98
CA TYR A 46 12.73 1.09 8.13
C TYR A 46 14.15 0.76 7.69
N GLU A 47 15.12 1.56 8.11
CA GLU A 47 16.51 1.53 7.62
C GLU A 47 17.46 1.41 8.81
N GLU A 48 18.39 0.47 8.77
CA GLU A 48 19.47 0.31 9.75
C GLU A 48 20.82 0.53 9.06
N ASN A 49 21.66 1.39 9.62
CA ASN A 49 23.07 1.44 9.23
C ASN A 49 23.86 0.30 9.89
N VAL A 50 24.55 -0.53 9.11
CA VAL A 50 25.21 -1.75 9.61
C VAL A 50 26.40 -1.50 10.52
N PHE A 51 26.97 -0.29 10.52
CA PHE A 51 28.14 0.05 11.34
C PHE A 51 27.77 0.82 12.61
N SER A 52 26.84 1.77 12.50
CA SER A 52 26.41 2.58 13.64
C SER A 52 25.18 2.03 14.36
N TYR A 53 24.45 1.09 13.75
CA TYR A 53 23.14 0.61 14.22
C TYR A 53 22.16 1.76 14.46
N ALA A 54 22.35 2.87 13.72
CA ALA A 54 21.39 3.95 13.65
C ALA A 54 20.21 3.48 12.82
N HIS A 55 19.02 3.58 13.39
CA HIS A 55 17.80 3.19 12.73
C HIS A 55 17.02 4.43 12.31
N ASN A 56 16.41 4.40 11.13
CA ASN A 56 15.69 5.53 10.57
C ASN A 56 14.42 5.08 9.87
N TRP A 57 13.44 5.98 9.75
CA TRP A 57 12.30 5.79 8.87
C TRP A 57 12.49 6.62 7.60
N GLY A 58 12.35 5.98 6.45
CA GLY A 58 12.34 6.64 5.15
C GLY A 58 10.96 6.56 4.52
N VAL A 59 10.47 7.68 3.98
CA VAL A 59 9.21 7.72 3.24
C VAL A 59 9.51 8.02 1.78
N TYR A 60 8.94 7.22 0.90
CA TYR A 60 9.19 7.25 -0.53
C TYR A 60 7.89 7.47 -1.29
N PHE A 61 7.86 8.49 -2.16
CA PHE A 61 6.76 8.78 -3.06
C PHE A 61 7.09 8.26 -4.46
N GLY A 62 6.16 7.58 -5.10
CA GLY A 62 6.33 7.12 -6.48
C GLY A 62 5.08 6.44 -7.03
N PRO A 63 5.20 5.65 -8.10
CA PRO A 63 4.05 5.06 -8.78
C PRO A 63 3.28 4.07 -7.89
N GLN A 64 1.98 3.97 -8.14
CA GLN A 64 1.12 2.93 -7.60
C GLN A 64 1.55 1.52 -8.06
N GLY A 65 1.36 0.51 -7.20
CA GLY A 65 1.54 -0.90 -7.58
C GLY A 65 2.99 -1.34 -7.87
N VAL A 66 3.97 -0.50 -7.55
CA VAL A 66 5.40 -0.80 -7.69
C VAL A 66 6.05 -0.69 -6.32
N SER A 67 6.80 -1.70 -5.89
CA SER A 67 7.50 -1.67 -4.61
C SER A 67 8.81 -0.86 -4.73
N VAL A 68 9.15 -0.05 -3.72
CA VAL A 68 10.42 0.71 -3.67
C VAL A 68 11.60 -0.25 -3.68
N ASP A 69 12.50 -0.21 -4.65
CA ASP A 69 13.79 -0.90 -4.54
C ASP A 69 14.77 0.00 -3.77
N PRO A 70 15.16 -0.30 -2.52
CA PRO A 70 16.06 0.56 -1.76
C PRO A 70 17.48 0.64 -2.38
N CYS A 71 17.88 -0.34 -3.20
CA CYS A 71 19.18 -0.35 -3.86
C CYS A 71 19.14 0.45 -5.18
N ASN A 72 17.95 0.65 -5.74
CA ASN A 72 17.71 1.49 -6.90
C ASN A 72 16.39 2.23 -6.76
N VAL A 73 16.41 3.32 -6.00
CA VAL A 73 15.19 4.02 -5.58
C VAL A 73 14.36 4.58 -6.74
N ARG A 74 14.88 4.73 -7.96
CA ARG A 74 14.08 5.23 -9.09
C ARG A 74 13.01 4.21 -9.48
N PRO A 75 11.76 4.62 -9.73
CA PRO A 75 11.29 5.99 -9.98
C PRO A 75 10.80 6.77 -8.73
N PHE A 76 11.07 6.30 -7.53
CA PHE A 76 10.65 6.94 -6.28
C PHE A 76 11.54 8.12 -5.87
N HIS A 77 10.96 9.01 -5.09
CA HIS A 77 11.61 10.12 -4.41
C HIS A 77 11.49 9.94 -2.89
N LYS A 78 12.60 10.04 -2.15
CA LYS A 78 12.56 10.09 -0.69
C LYS A 78 12.01 11.46 -0.27
N VAL A 79 10.81 11.48 0.30
CA VAL A 79 10.07 12.71 0.65
C VAL A 79 10.11 13.04 2.14
N TYR A 80 10.49 12.08 2.98
CA TYR A 80 10.68 12.31 4.39
C TYR A 80 11.71 11.34 4.99
N HIS A 81 12.37 11.79 6.04
CA HIS A 81 13.32 11.03 6.82
C HIS A 81 13.12 11.34 8.30
N HIS A 82 12.93 10.30 9.10
CA HIS A 82 12.91 10.38 10.55
C HIS A 82 14.16 9.70 11.10
N GLU A 83 14.95 10.44 11.87
CA GLU A 83 16.04 9.86 12.63
C GLU A 83 15.47 9.09 13.83
N GLY A 84 15.70 7.79 13.85
CA GLY A 84 15.32 6.93 14.96
C GLY A 84 16.47 6.75 15.97
N PRO A 85 16.32 5.81 16.90
CA PRO A 85 17.33 5.55 17.91
C PRO A 85 18.64 5.00 17.29
N VAL A 86 19.75 5.36 17.93
CA VAL A 86 21.04 4.71 17.70
C VAL A 86 21.21 3.62 18.75
N HIS A 87 21.31 2.37 18.31
CA HIS A 87 21.50 1.25 19.22
C HIS A 87 23.00 1.13 19.53
N SER A 88 23.37 1.17 20.81
CA SER A 88 24.77 1.06 21.23
C SER A 88 25.34 -0.37 21.10
N ASN A 89 24.52 -1.35 20.71
CA ASN A 89 24.91 -2.76 20.63
C ASN A 89 24.22 -3.47 19.45
N PRO A 90 24.96 -4.19 18.57
CA PRO A 90 24.41 -4.98 17.45
C PRO A 90 23.36 -6.02 17.84
N VAL A 91 23.38 -6.53 19.07
CA VAL A 91 22.44 -7.56 19.53
C VAL A 91 21.00 -7.01 19.62
N ILE A 92 20.83 -5.69 19.60
CA ILE A 92 19.53 -5.00 19.73
C ILE A 92 19.07 -4.47 18.36
N SER A 93 19.43 -5.13 17.27
CA SER A 93 18.89 -4.82 15.94
C SER A 93 17.45 -5.30 15.85
N ASP A 94 16.52 -4.38 15.57
CA ASP A 94 15.09 -4.66 15.37
C ASP A 94 14.66 -4.50 13.91
N ILE A 95 15.63 -4.41 12.99
CA ILE A 95 15.37 -4.23 11.56
C ILE A 95 14.53 -5.34 10.92
N GLU A 96 14.59 -6.58 11.42
CA GLU A 96 13.79 -7.72 10.93
C GLU A 96 12.32 -7.67 11.39
N VAL A 97 12.02 -6.90 12.44
CA VAL A 97 10.67 -6.66 12.94
C VAL A 97 10.59 -5.19 13.32
N PRO A 98 10.41 -4.29 12.34
CA PRO A 98 10.42 -2.85 12.59
C PRO A 98 9.50 -2.47 13.75
N PRO A 99 9.92 -1.54 14.62
CA PRO A 99 9.09 -1.05 15.70
C PRO A 99 7.85 -0.32 15.15
N MET A 100 6.92 0.02 16.03
CA MET A 100 5.80 0.89 15.65
C MET A 100 6.31 2.23 15.15
N THR A 101 5.64 2.81 14.14
CA THR A 101 6.04 4.11 13.61
C THR A 101 5.98 5.18 14.71
N PRO A 102 7.02 6.02 14.86
CA PRO A 102 7.04 7.11 15.83
C PRO A 102 5.77 7.97 15.84
N ALA A 103 5.30 8.31 17.04
CA ALA A 103 4.17 9.22 17.20
C ALA A 103 4.53 10.64 16.73
N GLY A 104 3.56 11.34 16.15
CA GLY A 104 3.70 12.72 15.71
C GLY A 104 3.35 12.94 14.24
N GLU A 105 3.61 14.16 13.78
CA GLU A 105 3.36 14.59 12.41
C GLU A 105 4.66 14.57 11.60
N TRP A 106 4.64 13.86 10.47
CA TRP A 106 5.76 13.72 9.55
C TRP A 106 5.40 14.50 8.28
N PRO A 107 5.88 15.74 8.13
CA PRO A 107 5.56 16.54 6.96
C PRO A 107 6.20 15.92 5.71
N VAL A 108 5.39 15.40 4.81
CA VAL A 108 5.85 14.90 3.50
C VAL A 108 5.76 16.05 2.50
N ALA A 109 6.58 17.07 2.76
CA ALA A 109 6.60 18.30 1.96
C ALA A 109 6.74 17.96 0.48
N SER A 110 5.95 18.62 -0.36
CA SER A 110 5.84 18.35 -1.80
C SER A 110 4.95 17.18 -2.18
N VAL A 111 4.37 16.42 -1.27
CA VAL A 111 3.26 15.52 -1.61
C VAL A 111 1.96 16.31 -1.50
N LEU A 112 1.33 16.56 -2.63
CA LEU A 112 0.12 17.36 -2.75
C LEU A 112 -1.09 16.48 -3.01
N TYR A 113 -2.21 16.79 -2.37
CA TYR A 113 -3.52 16.29 -2.75
C TYR A 113 -4.44 17.50 -2.94
N ASP A 114 -5.03 17.63 -4.12
CA ASP A 114 -5.82 18.82 -4.50
C ASP A 114 -5.10 20.17 -4.26
N GLY A 115 -3.77 20.18 -4.38
CA GLY A 115 -2.92 21.37 -4.23
C GLY A 115 -2.49 21.69 -2.79
N GLU A 116 -2.93 20.90 -1.82
CA GLU A 116 -2.61 21.05 -0.40
C GLU A 116 -1.55 20.03 0.04
N ASP A 117 -0.65 20.44 0.94
CA ASP A 117 0.38 19.55 1.47
C ASP A 117 -0.23 18.42 2.33
N CYS A 118 0.38 17.25 2.24
CA CYS A 118 0.05 16.09 3.05
C CYS A 118 1.05 15.92 4.21
N SER A 119 0.57 15.29 5.28
CA SER A 119 1.37 14.85 6.41
C SER A 119 1.03 13.40 6.77
N ILE A 120 2.02 12.64 7.22
CA ILE A 120 1.79 11.33 7.82
C ILE A 120 1.64 11.53 9.33
N ILE A 121 0.58 10.98 9.92
CA ILE A 121 0.27 11.07 11.34
C ILE A 121 0.44 9.70 11.96
N GLY A 122 1.47 9.55 12.81
CA GLY A 122 1.68 8.36 13.63
C GLY A 122 1.12 8.53 15.03
N ASP A 123 0.49 7.50 15.57
CA ASP A 123 0.02 7.44 16.96
C ASP A 123 0.96 6.67 17.89
N GLY A 124 2.01 6.04 17.34
CA GLY A 124 2.94 5.18 18.09
C GLY A 124 2.38 3.81 18.45
N ALA A 125 1.20 3.43 17.96
CA ALA A 125 0.50 2.20 18.32
C ALA A 125 0.18 1.29 17.10
N GLY A 126 0.20 1.83 15.88
CA GLY A 126 -0.12 1.06 14.68
C GLY A 126 0.36 1.70 13.38
N PRO A 127 -0.22 1.29 12.24
CA PRO A 127 0.03 1.92 10.96
C PRO A 127 -0.34 3.40 11.01
N PRO A 128 0.48 4.29 10.45
CA PRO A 128 0.18 5.71 10.45
C PRO A 128 -0.96 6.04 9.47
N THR A 129 -1.43 7.28 9.50
CA THR A 129 -2.47 7.79 8.60
C THR A 129 -1.94 8.93 7.74
N LEU A 130 -2.12 8.86 6.43
CA LEU A 130 -1.90 9.98 5.53
C LEU A 130 -3.05 10.97 5.65
N LYS A 131 -2.76 12.20 6.04
CA LYS A 131 -3.72 13.29 6.13
C LYS A 131 -3.34 14.38 5.13
N CYS A 132 -4.24 14.66 4.21
CA CYS A 132 -4.10 15.77 3.28
C CYS A 132 -5.30 16.69 3.44
N ALA A 133 -5.07 17.98 3.70
CA ALA A 133 -6.13 18.98 3.89
C ALA A 133 -7.27 18.50 4.82
N GLN A 134 -8.51 18.58 4.33
CA GLN A 134 -9.74 18.18 5.04
C GLN A 134 -10.20 16.75 4.68
N HIS A 135 -9.39 15.98 3.95
CA HIS A 135 -9.78 14.62 3.60
C HIS A 135 -9.84 13.72 4.85
N PRO A 136 -10.79 12.77 4.88
CA PRO A 136 -10.75 11.68 5.85
C PRO A 136 -9.47 10.90 5.56
N GLY A 137 -8.50 10.96 6.47
CA GLY A 137 -7.15 10.44 6.21
C GLY A 137 -7.16 8.97 5.76
N LEU A 138 -6.11 8.58 5.02
CA LEU A 138 -5.92 7.23 4.51
C LEU A 138 -4.99 6.47 5.44
N VAL A 139 -5.47 5.38 6.03
CA VAL A 139 -4.64 4.53 6.89
C VAL A 139 -3.67 3.73 6.02
N PHE A 140 -2.40 3.73 6.39
CA PHE A 140 -1.42 2.90 5.72
C PHE A 140 -1.70 1.41 5.99
N ALA A 141 -1.53 0.57 4.98
CA ALA A 141 -1.57 -0.87 5.11
C ALA A 141 -0.16 -1.44 5.34
N LYS A 142 -0.07 -2.62 5.98
CA LYS A 142 1.19 -3.40 6.04
C LYS A 142 1.65 -3.66 4.59
N ASP A 143 2.93 -3.45 4.33
CA ASP A 143 3.49 -3.68 3.00
C ASP A 143 3.32 -5.16 2.57
N PRO A 144 2.92 -5.46 1.33
CA PRO A 144 2.75 -6.85 0.87
C PRO A 144 4.05 -7.67 0.94
N GLU A 145 5.20 -7.01 0.79
CA GLU A 145 6.53 -7.59 0.86
C GLU A 145 7.17 -7.41 2.25
N TYR A 146 6.38 -7.08 3.29
CA TYR A 146 6.90 -6.93 4.65
C TYR A 146 7.60 -8.21 5.13
N ASP A 147 7.00 -9.38 4.88
CA ASP A 147 7.50 -10.66 5.41
C ASP A 147 8.63 -11.28 4.54
N ASP A 148 9.09 -10.58 3.49
CA ASP A 148 10.18 -11.03 2.61
C ASP A 148 11.58 -10.84 3.22
N GLY A 149 11.65 -10.17 4.39
CA GLY A 149 12.89 -9.91 5.13
C GLY A 149 13.62 -8.65 4.68
N THR A 150 14.86 -8.47 5.16
CA THR A 150 15.63 -7.26 4.88
C THR A 150 16.38 -7.30 3.55
N VAL A 151 16.39 -6.15 2.86
CA VAL A 151 17.21 -5.90 1.66
C VAL A 151 18.46 -5.14 2.07
N ILE A 152 19.64 -5.63 1.66
CA ILE A 152 20.92 -5.00 1.97
C ILE A 152 21.40 -4.17 0.78
N CYS A 153 21.60 -2.87 0.98
CA CYS A 153 22.10 -1.94 -0.01
C CYS A 153 23.29 -1.16 0.58
N ASP A 154 24.48 -1.34 0.02
CA ASP A 154 25.74 -0.78 0.53
C ASP A 154 25.96 -1.06 2.03
N ILE A 155 25.77 -0.05 2.87
CA ILE A 155 25.99 -0.07 4.32
C ILE A 155 24.67 -0.02 5.10
N HIS A 156 23.54 -0.21 4.42
CA HIS A 156 22.21 -0.13 5.01
C HIS A 156 21.42 -1.41 4.80
N ARG A 157 20.66 -1.80 5.82
CA ARG A 157 19.61 -2.81 5.74
C ARG A 157 18.28 -2.09 5.71
N HIS A 158 17.39 -2.54 4.84
CA HIS A 158 16.08 -1.93 4.65
C HIS A 158 15.00 -2.98 4.85
N HIS A 159 13.96 -2.62 5.60
CA HIS A 159 12.76 -3.42 5.79
C HIS A 159 11.55 -2.62 5.33
N ARG A 160 10.69 -3.22 4.51
CA ARG A 160 9.43 -2.59 4.11
C ARG A 160 8.43 -2.65 5.25
N ALA A 161 7.81 -1.53 5.61
CA ALA A 161 6.91 -1.49 6.75
C ALA A 161 5.46 -1.31 6.30
N TYR A 162 5.18 -0.22 5.61
CA TYR A 162 3.83 0.19 5.30
C TYR A 162 3.72 0.88 3.94
N TYR A 163 2.54 0.85 3.35
CA TYR A 163 2.25 1.59 2.13
C TYR A 163 0.83 2.17 2.12
N VAL A 164 0.62 3.17 1.27
CA VAL A 164 -0.71 3.69 0.95
C VAL A 164 -0.72 4.15 -0.51
N GLU A 165 -1.86 3.97 -1.18
CA GLU A 165 -2.09 4.43 -2.54
C GLU A 165 -3.12 5.56 -2.52
N PHE A 166 -2.90 6.61 -3.32
CA PHE A 166 -3.69 7.82 -3.28
C PHE A 166 -3.56 8.62 -4.58
N THR A 167 -4.49 9.56 -4.82
CA THR A 167 -4.54 10.40 -6.03
C THR A 167 -3.79 11.73 -5.86
N GLY A 168 -2.62 11.73 -5.21
CA GLY A 168 -1.81 12.94 -5.01
C GLY A 168 -0.75 13.12 -6.10
N GLN A 169 0.00 14.22 -6.05
CA GLN A 169 1.11 14.53 -6.97
C GLN A 169 2.32 15.05 -6.20
N LEU A 170 3.52 14.92 -6.78
CA LEU A 170 4.71 15.60 -6.25
C LEU A 170 4.76 17.04 -6.75
N ARG A 171 4.97 18.03 -5.87
CA ARG A 171 5.32 19.40 -6.25
C ARG A 171 6.71 19.36 -6.90
N MET A 172 6.76 19.64 -8.20
CA MET A 172 8.02 19.86 -8.89
C MET A 172 8.48 21.29 -8.61
N THR A 173 9.55 21.45 -7.83
CA THR A 173 10.23 22.74 -7.59
C THR A 173 11.32 22.98 -8.62
#